data_AF-A0A090WU28-F1
#
_entry.id   AF-A0A090WU28-F1
#
_cell.length_a   1.000
_cell.length_b   1.000
_cell.length_c   1.000
_cell.angle_alpha   90.00
_cell.angle_beta   90.00
_cell.angle_gamma   90.00
#
_symmetry.space_group_name_H-M   'P 1'
#
loop_
_entity.id
_entity.type
_entity.pdbx_description
1 polymer ?
#
loop_
_entity_poly.entity_id
_entity_poly.type
_entity_poly.pdbx_seq_one_letter_code
_entity_poly.pdbx_strand_id
1 'polypeptide(L)'
;MGINTSKFKAIYLWCLLFGIYAAEAQQTTPSHKLDYNLETNTKNPKLTVLDYNSLLEVKAKLHTSQFYKAYENLLTKANNALTEGVFSVTQKTQVPPSGDKHDYITYGPYWWPDPNKPDGLPWIRRDGEINPLTRKGNIDFEVKDAMFNNTTALSLAYFFSDKKEYANKTLELLKVWFLNEDTKMNPNLNFAQGIPGKNTGRGIGIIEFAGITNIITAIEILEINNIMDAKTSKA
;
A
#
# COMPACT_ATOMS: atom_id res chain seq x y z
N MET A 1 14.18 59.69 14.03
CA MET A 1 13.11 58.96 14.75
C MET A 1 11.80 59.62 14.38
N GLY A 2 10.96 58.96 13.58
CA GLY A 2 9.73 59.54 13.04
C GLY A 2 8.77 58.43 12.60
N ILE A 3 7.49 58.67 12.83
CA ILE A 3 6.43 57.71 13.12
C ILE A 3 5.58 57.34 11.88
N ASN A 4 5.21 56.05 11.82
CA ASN A 4 3.96 55.40 11.37
C ASN A 4 2.99 56.12 10.39
N THR A 5 2.62 55.43 9.31
CA THR A 5 1.27 55.54 8.72
C THR A 5 0.73 54.16 8.36
N SER A 6 -0.31 53.74 9.06
CA SER A 6 -1.08 52.54 8.79
C SER A 6 -2.32 52.85 7.96
N LYS A 7 -2.59 52.01 6.94
CA LYS A 7 -3.92 51.65 6.38
C LYS A 7 -4.70 52.76 5.64
N PHE A 8 -5.18 52.46 4.43
CA PHE A 8 -6.61 52.34 4.10
C PHE A 8 -6.85 52.10 2.58
N LYS A 9 -7.48 50.94 2.28
CA LYS A 9 -8.57 50.65 1.31
C LYS A 9 -8.42 50.93 -0.21
N ALA A 10 -8.66 49.87 -1.00
CA ALA A 10 -9.72 49.70 -2.03
C ALA A 10 -9.23 48.68 -3.08
N ILE A 11 -9.75 47.45 -3.22
CA ILE A 11 -11.10 47.02 -3.66
C ILE A 11 -11.54 47.73 -4.95
N TYR A 12 -11.36 47.05 -6.09
CA TYR A 12 -12.12 47.18 -7.34
C TYR A 12 -12.55 45.75 -7.69
N LEU A 13 -13.78 45.27 -7.40
CA LEU A 13 -15.10 45.58 -7.97
C LEU A 13 -15.16 45.26 -9.48
N TRP A 14 -15.55 44.03 -9.86
CA TRP A 14 -16.90 43.60 -10.33
C TRP A 14 -17.30 44.23 -11.68
N CYS A 15 -17.21 43.50 -12.79
CA CYS A 15 -18.23 42.59 -13.35
C CYS A 15 -19.25 43.28 -14.28
N LEU A 16 -19.48 42.60 -15.41
CA LEU A 16 -20.63 42.62 -16.35
C LEU A 16 -20.45 43.43 -17.65
N LEU A 17 -20.51 42.70 -18.78
CA LEU A 17 -21.63 42.80 -19.73
C LEU A 17 -21.78 41.49 -20.52
N PHE A 18 -22.81 40.74 -20.09
CA PHE A 18 -23.69 39.80 -20.78
C PHE A 18 -23.31 39.13 -22.12
N GLY A 19 -23.43 37.80 -22.11
CA GLY A 19 -23.67 36.98 -23.29
C GLY A 19 -24.12 35.58 -22.88
N ILE A 20 -25.42 35.41 -22.61
CA ILE A 20 -26.07 34.10 -22.50
C ILE A 20 -26.30 33.60 -23.93
N TYR A 21 -25.77 32.42 -24.25
CA TYR A 21 -26.37 31.53 -25.24
C TYR A 21 -26.22 30.10 -24.73
N ALA A 22 -27.34 29.41 -24.56
CA ALA A 22 -27.40 27.99 -24.36
C ALA A 22 -27.30 27.30 -25.72
N ALA A 23 -26.40 26.32 -25.86
CA ALA A 23 -26.52 25.24 -26.83
C ALA A 23 -25.60 24.06 -26.45
N GLU A 24 -26.25 22.90 -26.36
CA GLU A 24 -25.78 21.56 -26.70
C GLU A 24 -24.68 20.87 -25.86
N ALA A 25 -25.11 19.73 -25.30
CA ALA A 25 -24.29 18.71 -24.72
C ALA A 25 -23.59 17.89 -25.81
N GLN A 26 -22.27 17.74 -25.74
CA GLN A 26 -21.59 16.43 -25.64
C GLN A 26 -20.06 16.57 -25.56
N GLN A 27 -19.52 15.71 -24.69
CA GLN A 27 -18.26 14.96 -24.80
C GLN A 27 -16.93 15.48 -24.20
N THR A 28 -16.50 14.65 -23.26
CA THR A 28 -15.14 14.16 -22.95
C THR A 28 -14.19 15.09 -22.20
N THR A 29 -14.19 14.91 -20.88
CA THR A 29 -13.02 15.14 -20.02
C THR A 29 -11.84 14.28 -20.49
N PRO A 30 -10.61 14.83 -20.55
CA PRO A 30 -9.44 14.07 -20.96
C PRO A 30 -9.05 13.09 -19.84
N SER A 31 -9.14 11.79 -20.13
CA SER A 31 -8.45 10.76 -19.35
C SER A 31 -6.94 11.00 -19.52
N HIS A 32 -6.27 11.44 -18.46
CA HIS A 32 -4.82 11.46 -18.42
C HIS A 32 -4.32 10.00 -18.39
N LYS A 33 -4.12 9.41 -19.56
CA LYS A 33 -3.43 8.12 -19.68
C LYS A 33 -1.98 8.36 -19.27
N LEU A 34 -1.58 7.73 -18.16
CA LEU A 34 -0.18 7.54 -17.85
C LEU A 34 0.35 6.49 -18.84
N ASP A 35 0.91 6.96 -19.95
CA ASP A 35 1.59 6.10 -20.90
C ASP A 35 2.91 5.61 -20.27
N TYR A 36 2.86 4.46 -19.59
CA TYR A 36 4.06 3.70 -19.23
C TYR A 36 4.63 3.05 -20.50
N ASN A 37 5.36 3.85 -21.28
CA ASN A 37 6.29 3.32 -22.27
C ASN A 37 7.48 2.69 -21.54
N LEU A 38 7.41 1.38 -21.30
CA LEU A 38 8.56 0.57 -20.90
C LEU A 38 9.49 0.38 -22.11
N GLU A 39 10.21 1.45 -22.46
CA GLU A 39 11.38 1.34 -23.33
C GLU A 39 12.49 0.66 -22.54
N THR A 40 12.80 -0.59 -22.89
CA THR A 40 13.87 -1.41 -22.31
C THR A 40 15.26 -0.94 -22.73
N ASN A 41 15.63 0.29 -22.37
CA ASN A 41 16.98 0.81 -22.59
C ASN A 41 17.40 1.77 -21.47
N THR A 42 17.88 1.23 -20.35
CA THR A 42 18.60 2.03 -19.37
C THR A 42 19.89 1.33 -18.95
N LYS A 43 21.01 1.94 -19.33
CA LYS A 43 22.37 1.58 -18.89
C LYS A 43 22.59 1.71 -17.37
N ASN A 44 21.55 1.90 -16.56
CA ASN A 44 21.63 1.83 -15.11
C ASN A 44 20.23 1.61 -14.51
N PRO A 45 20.00 0.50 -13.78
CA PRO A 45 18.70 0.25 -13.14
C PRO A 45 18.36 1.34 -12.12
N LYS A 46 17.08 1.65 -11.95
CA LYS A 46 16.57 2.59 -10.94
C LYS A 46 15.39 1.97 -10.22
N LEU A 47 15.31 2.22 -8.91
CA LEU A 47 14.14 1.91 -8.09
C LEU A 47 13.41 3.23 -7.79
N THR A 48 12.08 3.18 -7.64
CA THR A 48 11.26 4.38 -7.42
C THR A 48 11.43 4.95 -6.01
N VAL A 49 11.62 4.07 -5.02
CA VAL A 49 11.58 4.46 -3.58
C VAL A 49 12.97 4.46 -2.95
N LEU A 50 13.77 3.41 -3.20
CA LEU A 50 15.13 3.28 -2.65
C LEU A 50 16.18 3.76 -3.66
N ASP A 51 17.29 4.31 -3.19
CA ASP A 51 18.40 4.64 -4.09
C ASP A 51 19.20 3.38 -4.45
N TYR A 52 19.13 2.99 -5.73
CA TYR A 52 19.74 1.74 -6.22
C TYR A 52 21.27 1.72 -6.03
N ASN A 53 21.95 2.85 -6.26
CA ASN A 53 23.41 2.93 -6.11
C ASN A 53 23.83 2.77 -4.63
N SER A 54 23.11 3.40 -3.71
CA SER A 54 23.30 3.24 -2.27
C SER A 54 23.11 1.78 -1.85
N LEU A 55 22.12 1.07 -2.41
CA LEU A 55 21.96 -0.36 -2.15
C LEU A 55 23.15 -1.19 -2.65
N LEU A 56 23.70 -0.88 -3.83
CA LEU A 56 24.91 -1.53 -4.33
C LEU A 56 26.13 -1.27 -3.43
N GLU A 57 26.30 -0.04 -2.93
CA GLU A 57 27.37 0.28 -2.00
C GLU A 57 27.25 -0.49 -0.67
N VAL A 58 26.03 -0.63 -0.15
CA VAL A 58 25.76 -1.47 1.02
C VAL A 58 26.05 -2.94 0.70
N LYS A 59 25.61 -3.43 -0.46
CA LYS A 59 25.84 -4.81 -0.91
C LYS A 59 27.34 -5.15 -0.96
N ALA A 60 28.17 -4.24 -1.46
CA ALA A 60 29.62 -4.42 -1.49
C ALA A 60 30.28 -4.47 -0.10
N LYS A 61 29.58 -4.00 0.95
CA LYS A 61 30.10 -3.86 2.32
C LYS A 61 29.38 -4.74 3.34
N LEU A 62 28.55 -5.71 2.93
CA LEU A 62 27.73 -6.51 3.84
C LEU A 62 28.53 -7.25 4.91
N HIS A 63 29.75 -7.67 4.59
CA HIS A 63 30.64 -8.40 5.51
C HIS A 63 31.43 -7.50 6.47
N THR A 64 31.31 -6.19 6.34
CA THR A 64 31.93 -5.25 7.28
C THR A 64 31.13 -5.24 8.59
N SER A 65 31.80 -4.92 9.70
CA SER A 65 31.17 -4.83 11.03
C SER A 65 29.97 -3.87 11.05
N GLN A 66 29.96 -2.86 10.18
CA GLN A 66 28.88 -1.89 10.07
C GLN A 66 27.55 -2.52 9.63
N PHE A 67 27.56 -3.43 8.65
CA PHE A 67 26.34 -3.96 8.02
C PHE A 67 26.06 -5.41 8.34
N TYR A 68 27.05 -6.16 8.83
CA TYR A 68 26.94 -7.60 9.08
C TYR A 68 25.72 -7.97 9.92
N LYS A 69 25.50 -7.27 11.05
CA LYS A 69 24.38 -7.61 11.94
C LYS A 69 23.01 -7.32 11.30
N ALA A 70 22.89 -6.24 10.53
CA ALA A 70 21.65 -5.92 9.82
C ALA A 70 21.37 -6.95 8.71
N TYR A 71 22.41 -7.37 7.99
CA TYR A 71 22.31 -8.39 6.97
C TYR A 71 21.90 -9.76 7.53
N GLU A 72 22.52 -10.20 8.63
CA GLU A 72 22.14 -11.46 9.32
C GLU A 72 20.68 -11.44 9.79
N ASN A 73 20.22 -10.30 10.34
CA ASN A 73 18.83 -10.14 10.76
C ASN A 73 17.87 -10.17 9.56
N LEU A 74 18.25 -9.59 8.41
CA LEU A 74 17.48 -9.67 7.17
C LEU A 74 17.36 -11.11 6.68
N LEU A 75 18.47 -11.85 6.61
CA LEU A 75 18.46 -13.26 6.22
C LEU A 75 17.61 -14.11 7.17
N THR A 76 17.66 -13.84 8.47
CA THR A 76 16.81 -14.53 9.46
C THR A 76 15.33 -14.31 9.15
N LYS A 77 14.91 -13.06 8.90
CA LYS A 77 13.52 -12.74 8.53
C LYS A 77 13.11 -13.42 7.22
N ALA A 78 13.97 -13.38 6.21
CA ALA A 78 13.70 -13.98 4.91
C ALA A 78 13.60 -15.52 5.01
N ASN A 79 14.47 -16.16 5.80
CA ASN A 79 14.40 -17.60 6.04
C ASN A 79 13.10 -18.01 6.74
N ASN A 80 12.64 -17.22 7.71
CA ASN A 80 11.33 -17.47 8.34
C ASN A 80 10.21 -17.33 7.31
N ALA A 81 10.21 -16.25 6.53
CA ALA A 81 9.22 -15.99 5.49
C ALA A 81 9.18 -17.07 4.39
N LEU A 82 10.29 -17.76 4.09
CA LEU A 82 10.31 -18.90 3.16
C LEU A 82 9.45 -20.07 3.68
N THR A 83 9.38 -20.27 4.99
CA THR A 83 8.64 -21.37 5.63
C THR A 83 7.18 -21.03 5.89
N GLU A 84 6.80 -19.76 5.76
CA GLU A 84 5.43 -19.30 5.95
C GLU A 84 4.56 -19.60 4.71
N GLY A 85 3.25 -19.70 4.96
CA GLY A 85 2.26 -19.92 3.91
C GLY A 85 2.09 -18.71 2.99
N VAL A 86 1.18 -18.84 2.04
CA VAL A 86 0.74 -17.72 1.22
C VAL A 86 -0.26 -16.85 1.97
N PHE A 87 -0.34 -15.58 1.59
CA PHE A 87 -1.21 -14.58 2.22
C PHE A 87 -2.23 -14.10 1.21
N SER A 88 -3.51 -14.07 1.58
CA SER A 88 -4.58 -13.59 0.70
C SER A 88 -5.75 -13.02 1.49
N VAL A 89 -6.39 -12.00 0.93
CA VAL A 89 -7.65 -11.46 1.44
C VAL A 89 -8.75 -12.52 1.47
N THR A 90 -8.69 -13.62 0.71
CA THR A 90 -9.75 -14.63 0.75
C THR A 90 -9.69 -15.55 1.97
N GLN A 91 -8.59 -15.49 2.76
CA GLN A 91 -8.36 -16.33 3.95
C GLN A 91 -9.14 -15.87 5.19
N LYS A 92 -9.56 -14.60 5.25
CA LYS A 92 -10.37 -14.08 6.36
C LYS A 92 -11.66 -14.89 6.53
N THR A 93 -12.19 -14.97 7.74
CA THR A 93 -13.51 -15.59 7.97
C THR A 93 -14.65 -14.61 7.69
N GLN A 94 -14.48 -13.32 7.96
CA GLN A 94 -15.48 -12.29 7.67
C GLN A 94 -15.77 -12.20 6.17
N VAL A 95 -17.04 -12.06 5.80
CA VAL A 95 -17.44 -11.69 4.43
C VAL A 95 -17.59 -10.17 4.38
N PRO A 96 -16.92 -9.47 3.45
CA PRO A 96 -17.11 -8.04 3.25
C PRO A 96 -18.58 -7.68 2.92
N PRO A 97 -19.02 -6.44 3.18
CA PRO A 97 -20.38 -5.99 2.88
C PRO A 97 -20.81 -6.13 1.41
N SER A 98 -19.88 -6.19 0.46
CA SER A 98 -20.15 -6.48 -0.94
C SER A 98 -20.61 -7.91 -1.20
N GLY A 99 -20.35 -8.84 -0.27
CA GLY A 99 -20.47 -10.29 -0.48
C GLY A 99 -19.26 -10.94 -1.14
N ASP A 100 -18.28 -10.16 -1.60
CA ASP A 100 -17.09 -10.64 -2.29
C ASP A 100 -15.90 -10.79 -1.33
N LYS A 101 -15.32 -12.00 -1.25
CA LYS A 101 -14.12 -12.28 -0.43
C LYS A 101 -12.86 -11.59 -0.92
N HIS A 102 -12.80 -11.19 -2.19
CA HIS A 102 -11.67 -10.49 -2.79
C HIS A 102 -11.56 -9.03 -2.34
N ASP A 103 -12.60 -8.48 -1.71
CA ASP A 103 -12.53 -7.14 -1.15
C ASP A 103 -11.79 -7.11 0.19
N TYR A 104 -10.86 -6.17 0.34
CA TYR A 104 -10.13 -5.94 1.60
C TYR A 104 -11.04 -5.32 2.66
N ILE A 105 -11.10 -5.94 3.84
CA ILE A 105 -11.91 -5.48 4.97
C ILE A 105 -11.09 -5.42 6.25
N THR A 106 -11.21 -4.27 6.93
CA THR A 106 -10.71 -4.06 8.28
C THR A 106 -11.64 -3.17 9.08
N TYR A 107 -11.41 -3.10 10.39
CA TYR A 107 -12.11 -2.20 11.28
C TYR A 107 -11.16 -1.18 11.88
N GLY A 108 -11.65 0.03 12.14
CA GLY A 108 -10.81 1.07 12.73
C GLY A 108 -10.27 0.64 14.10
N PRO A 109 -8.94 0.70 14.35
CA PRO A 109 -8.32 0.01 15.48
C PRO A 109 -8.74 0.55 16.85
N TYR A 110 -9.18 1.80 16.91
CA TYR A 110 -9.60 2.49 18.14
C TYR A 110 -11.10 2.43 18.39
N TRP A 111 -11.84 1.60 17.64
CA TRP A 111 -13.28 1.45 17.81
C TRP A 111 -13.59 0.16 18.56
N TRP A 112 -14.45 0.26 19.57
CA TRP A 112 -14.77 -0.81 20.51
C TRP A 112 -16.28 -0.97 20.65
N PRO A 113 -16.81 -2.17 20.95
CA PRO A 113 -18.20 -2.34 21.33
C PRO A 113 -18.59 -1.41 22.49
N ASP A 114 -19.77 -0.79 22.41
CA ASP A 114 -20.31 0.05 23.49
C ASP A 114 -20.85 -0.83 24.63
N PRO A 115 -20.25 -0.82 25.83
CA PRO A 115 -20.71 -1.65 26.94
C PRO A 115 -22.10 -1.29 27.46
N ASN A 116 -22.63 -0.11 27.09
CA ASN A 116 -23.96 0.36 27.51
C ASN A 116 -25.08 -0.08 26.55
N LYS A 117 -24.75 -0.86 25.51
CA LYS A 117 -25.68 -1.31 24.48
C LYS A 117 -25.78 -2.83 24.48
N PRO A 118 -26.99 -3.42 24.46
CA PRO A 118 -27.15 -4.88 24.49
C PRO A 118 -26.39 -5.64 23.39
N ASP A 119 -26.25 -5.03 22.21
CA ASP A 119 -25.56 -5.56 21.04
C ASP A 119 -24.15 -4.97 20.84
N GLY A 120 -23.72 -4.07 21.73
CA GLY A 120 -22.45 -3.37 21.62
C GLY A 120 -22.36 -2.35 20.49
N LEU A 121 -23.47 -1.99 19.84
CA LEU A 121 -23.50 -1.10 18.68
C LEU A 121 -24.17 0.26 18.97
N PRO A 122 -23.76 1.34 18.27
CA PRO A 122 -22.59 1.41 17.40
C PRO A 122 -21.29 1.37 18.22
N TRP A 123 -20.20 0.93 17.61
CA TRP A 123 -18.90 0.98 18.29
C TRP A 123 -18.54 2.43 18.69
N ILE A 124 -17.85 2.57 19.81
CA ILE A 124 -17.36 3.83 20.39
C ILE A 124 -15.85 3.95 20.27
N ARG A 125 -15.34 5.17 20.16
CA ARG A 125 -13.91 5.43 19.99
C ARG A 125 -13.20 5.47 21.35
N ARG A 126 -12.12 4.71 21.49
CA ARG A 126 -11.15 4.79 22.60
C ARG A 126 -9.78 5.06 22.00
N ASP A 127 -9.38 6.32 22.00
CA ASP A 127 -8.18 6.75 21.28
C ASP A 127 -6.91 6.14 21.87
N GLY A 128 -5.99 5.71 21.01
CA GLY A 128 -4.75 5.03 21.44
C GLY A 128 -4.93 3.60 21.96
N GLU A 129 -6.16 3.14 22.18
CA GLU A 129 -6.46 1.78 22.67
C GLU A 129 -6.84 0.89 21.49
N ILE A 130 -5.92 0.00 21.07
CA ILE A 130 -6.18 -0.94 19.97
C ILE A 130 -7.14 -2.04 20.43
N ASN A 131 -8.28 -2.14 19.77
CA ASN A 131 -9.24 -3.23 19.94
C ASN A 131 -8.68 -4.53 19.32
N PRO A 132 -8.46 -5.60 20.11
CA PRO A 132 -7.97 -6.88 19.59
C PRO A 132 -8.89 -7.53 18.53
N LEU A 133 -10.19 -7.19 18.51
CA LEU A 133 -11.11 -7.65 17.47
C LEU A 133 -10.78 -7.10 16.07
N THR A 134 -9.93 -6.07 16.00
CA THR A 134 -9.45 -5.45 14.76
C THR A 134 -8.08 -5.97 14.33
N ARG A 135 -7.58 -7.02 14.99
CA ARG A 135 -6.29 -7.64 14.67
C ARG A 135 -6.42 -9.12 14.37
N LYS A 136 -7.31 -9.82 15.06
CA LYS A 136 -7.57 -11.26 14.86
C LYS A 136 -7.87 -11.59 13.37
N GLY A 137 -7.44 -12.77 12.92
CA GLY A 137 -7.54 -13.25 11.53
C GLY A 137 -8.94 -13.42 10.94
N ASN A 138 -9.97 -12.84 11.58
CA ASN A 138 -11.28 -12.66 10.97
C ASN A 138 -11.30 -11.54 9.92
N ILE A 139 -10.28 -10.68 9.85
CA ILE A 139 -10.14 -9.58 8.89
C ILE A 139 -8.72 -9.53 8.29
N ASP A 140 -8.48 -8.62 7.34
CA ASP A 140 -7.29 -8.69 6.47
C ASP A 140 -6.03 -7.97 7.02
N PHE A 141 -6.13 -7.22 8.13
CA PHE A 141 -5.04 -6.35 8.60
C PHE A 141 -3.72 -7.11 8.82
N GLU A 142 -3.75 -8.17 9.64
CA GLU A 142 -2.55 -8.95 9.98
C GLU A 142 -2.03 -9.74 8.78
N VAL A 143 -2.91 -10.33 7.96
CA VAL A 143 -2.53 -11.09 6.77
C VAL A 143 -1.85 -10.18 5.75
N LYS A 144 -2.37 -8.97 5.55
CA LYS A 144 -1.74 -7.94 4.71
C LYS A 144 -0.41 -7.46 5.29
N ASP A 145 -0.30 -7.27 6.61
CA ASP A 145 0.96 -6.89 7.25
C ASP A 145 2.02 -7.98 7.05
N ALA A 146 1.67 -9.25 7.25
CA ALA A 146 2.55 -10.38 7.00
C ALA A 146 2.96 -10.45 5.52
N MET A 147 2.01 -10.34 4.59
CA MET A 147 2.29 -10.29 3.15
C MET A 147 3.32 -9.21 2.81
N PHE A 148 3.10 -7.98 3.29
CA PHE A 148 3.95 -6.85 2.94
C PHE A 148 5.36 -6.98 3.54
N ASN A 149 5.43 -7.35 4.82
CA ASN A 149 6.69 -7.51 5.52
C ASN A 149 7.52 -8.66 4.93
N ASN A 150 6.89 -9.80 4.62
CA ASN A 150 7.58 -10.95 4.04
C ASN A 150 8.06 -10.65 2.62
N THR A 151 7.22 -10.06 1.78
CA THR A 151 7.60 -9.64 0.41
C THR A 151 8.78 -8.66 0.44
N THR A 152 8.78 -7.71 1.39
CA THR A 152 9.88 -6.76 1.58
C THR A 152 11.17 -7.45 2.03
N ALA A 153 11.08 -8.33 3.05
CA ALA A 153 12.24 -9.04 3.57
C ALA A 153 12.84 -9.99 2.53
N LEU A 154 12.02 -10.75 1.81
CA LEU A 154 12.45 -11.69 0.78
C LEU A 154 13.09 -10.96 -0.41
N SER A 155 12.48 -9.88 -0.92
CA SER A 155 13.03 -9.14 -2.07
C SER A 155 14.37 -8.47 -1.75
N LEU A 156 14.51 -7.87 -0.56
CA LEU A 156 15.79 -7.30 -0.13
C LEU A 156 16.83 -8.39 0.17
N ALA A 157 16.42 -9.50 0.78
CA ALA A 157 17.32 -10.63 1.01
C ALA A 157 17.82 -11.21 -0.32
N TYR A 158 16.95 -11.33 -1.33
CA TYR A 158 17.37 -11.67 -2.68
C TYR A 158 18.38 -10.67 -3.22
N PHE A 159 18.07 -9.37 -3.18
CA PHE A 159 18.95 -8.32 -3.69
C PHE A 159 20.36 -8.41 -3.08
N PHE A 160 20.47 -8.61 -1.76
CA PHE A 160 21.76 -8.62 -1.08
C PHE A 160 22.50 -9.96 -1.15
N SER A 161 21.80 -11.09 -1.20
CA SER A 161 22.41 -12.43 -1.14
C SER A 161 22.52 -13.16 -2.47
N ASP A 162 21.83 -12.68 -3.51
CA ASP A 162 21.67 -13.32 -4.81
C ASP A 162 21.00 -14.71 -4.78
N LYS A 163 20.44 -15.12 -3.63
CA LYS A 163 19.76 -16.41 -3.48
C LYS A 163 18.37 -16.36 -4.12
N LYS A 164 18.21 -17.08 -5.24
CA LYS A 164 16.97 -17.12 -6.03
C LYS A 164 15.74 -17.65 -5.28
N GLU A 165 15.93 -18.45 -4.23
CA GLU A 165 14.80 -18.94 -3.41
C GLU A 165 13.97 -17.79 -2.83
N TYR A 166 14.62 -16.71 -2.37
CA TYR A 166 13.92 -15.54 -1.87
C TYR A 166 13.17 -14.80 -2.99
N ALA A 167 13.76 -14.70 -4.18
CA ALA A 167 13.14 -14.08 -5.33
C ALA A 167 11.89 -14.85 -5.78
N ASN A 168 11.99 -16.18 -5.85
CA ASN A 168 10.89 -17.06 -6.23
C ASN A 168 9.73 -16.95 -5.24
N LYS A 169 10.01 -16.96 -3.93
CA LYS A 169 8.97 -16.78 -2.92
C LYS A 169 8.36 -15.36 -2.96
N THR A 170 9.16 -14.33 -3.21
CA THR A 170 8.66 -12.95 -3.44
C THR A 170 7.65 -12.93 -4.60
N LEU A 171 8.01 -13.53 -5.73
CA LEU A 171 7.14 -13.61 -6.91
C LEU A 171 5.85 -14.40 -6.64
N GLU A 172 5.94 -15.49 -5.89
CA GLU A 172 4.78 -16.29 -5.44
C GLU A 172 3.82 -15.43 -4.60
N LEU A 173 4.32 -14.71 -3.59
CA LEU A 173 3.49 -13.86 -2.73
C LEU A 173 2.81 -12.73 -3.52
N LEU A 174 3.52 -12.10 -4.46
CA LEU A 174 2.96 -11.08 -5.33
C LEU A 174 1.85 -11.65 -6.22
N LYS A 175 2.06 -12.82 -6.83
CA LYS A 175 1.05 -13.48 -7.66
C LYS A 175 -0.19 -13.84 -6.86
N VAL A 176 -0.03 -14.42 -5.66
CA VAL A 176 -1.18 -14.77 -4.81
C VAL A 176 -2.00 -13.54 -4.43
N TRP A 177 -1.34 -12.47 -3.99
CA TRP A 177 -2.05 -11.30 -3.49
C TRP A 177 -2.69 -10.46 -4.59
N PHE A 178 -2.04 -10.33 -5.77
CA PHE A 178 -2.47 -9.36 -6.79
C PHE A 178 -3.06 -9.98 -8.05
N LEU A 179 -2.68 -11.22 -8.43
CA LEU A 179 -2.91 -11.71 -9.80
C LEU A 179 -3.72 -13.01 -9.87
N ASN A 180 -3.53 -13.93 -8.94
CA ASN A 180 -4.18 -15.23 -8.95
C ASN A 180 -5.70 -15.04 -8.74
N GLU A 181 -6.51 -15.49 -9.70
CA GLU A 181 -7.97 -15.27 -9.70
C GLU A 181 -8.65 -15.77 -8.42
N ASP A 182 -8.19 -16.87 -7.83
CA ASP A 182 -8.80 -17.46 -6.62
C ASP A 182 -8.43 -16.70 -5.32
N THR A 183 -7.42 -15.83 -5.35
CA THR A 183 -6.83 -15.24 -4.14
C THR A 183 -6.57 -13.74 -4.21
N LYS A 184 -6.66 -13.13 -5.40
CA LYS A 184 -6.26 -11.72 -5.59
C LYS A 184 -7.12 -10.77 -4.77
N MET A 185 -6.53 -9.66 -4.36
CA MET A 185 -7.28 -8.55 -3.79
C MET A 185 -7.84 -7.67 -4.90
N ASN A 186 -9.11 -7.29 -4.82
CA ASN A 186 -9.68 -6.25 -5.66
C ASN A 186 -8.95 -4.92 -5.40
N PRO A 187 -8.61 -4.13 -6.42
CA PRO A 187 -7.72 -2.96 -6.29
C PRO A 187 -8.45 -1.72 -5.71
N ASN A 188 -9.06 -1.88 -4.54
CA ASN A 188 -9.76 -0.83 -3.81
C ASN A 188 -9.68 -1.06 -2.29
N LEU A 189 -9.99 0.00 -1.52
CA LEU A 189 -10.04 -0.04 -0.04
C LEU A 189 -11.41 0.38 0.48
N ASN A 190 -12.47 0.05 -0.26
CA ASN A 190 -13.83 0.53 0.04
C ASN A 190 -14.32 0.10 1.43
N PHE A 191 -13.83 -1.03 1.96
CA PHE A 191 -14.20 -1.57 3.27
C PHE A 191 -13.06 -1.53 4.30
N ALA A 192 -12.03 -0.72 4.04
CA ALA A 192 -10.96 -0.51 4.99
C ALA A 192 -11.43 0.38 6.16
N GLN A 193 -11.07 -0.04 7.37
CA GLN A 193 -11.40 0.61 8.64
C GLN A 193 -12.87 0.99 8.83
N GLY A 194 -13.79 0.12 8.44
CA GLY A 194 -15.20 0.27 8.78
C GLY A 194 -15.41 0.40 10.30
N ILE A 195 -16.55 0.96 10.68
CA ILE A 195 -16.95 1.09 12.08
C ILE A 195 -18.31 0.40 12.24
N PRO A 196 -18.36 -0.76 12.92
CA PRO A 196 -19.61 -1.48 13.15
C PRO A 196 -20.69 -0.57 13.75
N GLY A 197 -21.88 -0.60 13.11
CA GLY A 197 -23.02 0.27 13.46
C GLY A 197 -22.92 1.72 12.96
N LYS A 198 -21.88 2.12 12.21
CA LYS A 198 -21.75 3.47 11.64
C LYS A 198 -21.48 3.51 10.14
N ASN A 199 -20.49 2.76 9.66
CA ASN A 199 -20.14 2.68 8.24
C ASN A 199 -19.35 1.40 7.93
N THR A 200 -19.31 1.04 6.65
CA THR A 200 -18.67 -0.17 6.14
C THR A 200 -17.20 0.02 5.77
N GLY A 201 -16.75 1.25 5.60
CA GLY A 201 -15.37 1.64 5.31
C GLY A 201 -15.23 3.16 5.28
N ARG A 202 -14.00 3.66 5.22
CA ARG A 202 -13.69 5.10 5.25
C ARG A 202 -12.30 5.41 4.72
N GLY A 203 -12.09 6.64 4.24
CA GLY A 203 -10.81 7.09 3.67
C GLY A 203 -9.59 6.97 4.60
N ILE A 204 -9.79 6.92 5.92
CA ILE A 204 -8.69 6.68 6.88
C ILE A 204 -8.00 5.34 6.63
N GLY A 205 -8.73 4.34 6.09
CA GLY A 205 -8.18 3.02 5.78
C GLY A 205 -7.03 3.02 4.76
N ILE A 206 -6.84 4.10 3.99
CA ILE A 206 -5.70 4.27 3.08
C ILE A 206 -4.37 4.12 3.83
N ILE A 207 -4.30 4.53 5.09
CA ILE A 207 -3.05 4.45 5.89
C ILE A 207 -2.54 3.01 6.05
N GLU A 208 -3.43 2.00 5.99
CA GLU A 208 -3.04 0.59 6.13
C GLU A 208 -2.21 0.09 4.95
N PHE A 209 -2.26 0.80 3.82
CA PHE A 209 -1.50 0.53 2.60
C PHE A 209 -0.28 1.45 2.43
N ALA A 210 0.09 2.24 3.45
CA ALA A 210 1.28 3.10 3.38
C ALA A 210 2.57 2.32 3.02
N GLY A 211 2.65 1.04 3.39
CA GLY A 211 3.78 0.16 3.03
C GLY A 211 3.79 -0.34 1.59
N ILE A 212 2.83 0.02 0.74
CA ILE A 212 2.77 -0.43 -0.67
C ILE A 212 4.01 -0.01 -1.47
N THR A 213 4.68 1.08 -1.06
CA THR A 213 5.96 1.53 -1.63
C THR A 213 7.07 0.49 -1.53
N ASN A 214 7.07 -0.33 -0.47
CA ASN A 214 8.01 -1.44 -0.35
C ASN A 214 7.69 -2.57 -1.33
N ILE A 215 6.41 -2.76 -1.68
CA ILE A 215 5.97 -3.74 -2.68
C ILE A 215 6.39 -3.30 -4.08
N ILE A 216 6.28 -2.00 -4.39
CA ILE A 216 6.82 -1.42 -5.63
C ILE A 216 8.32 -1.73 -5.74
N THR A 217 9.08 -1.46 -4.68
CA THR A 217 10.52 -1.77 -4.65
C THR A 217 10.80 -3.26 -4.88
N ALA A 218 10.00 -4.15 -4.27
CA ALA A 218 10.13 -5.59 -4.44
C ALA A 218 9.91 -6.02 -5.91
N ILE A 219 8.87 -5.47 -6.56
CA ILE A 219 8.58 -5.71 -7.98
C ILE A 219 9.75 -5.25 -8.85
N GLU A 220 10.22 -4.01 -8.67
CA GLU A 220 11.32 -3.45 -9.44
C GLU A 220 12.62 -4.27 -9.29
N ILE A 221 12.92 -4.76 -8.08
CA ILE A 221 14.06 -5.68 -7.85
C ILE A 221 13.91 -6.95 -8.69
N LEU A 222 12.72 -7.54 -8.77
CA LEU A 222 12.50 -8.76 -9.57
C LEU A 222 12.58 -8.47 -11.08
N GLU A 223 12.07 -7.32 -11.53
CA GLU A 223 12.11 -6.89 -12.94
C GLU A 223 13.55 -6.67 -13.42
N ILE A 224 14.33 -5.86 -12.69
CA ILE A 224 15.72 -5.52 -13.03
C ILE A 224 16.60 -6.77 -13.13
N ASN A 225 16.30 -7.78 -12.32
CA ASN A 225 17.04 -9.04 -12.30
C ASN A 225 16.44 -10.12 -13.22
N ASN A 226 15.45 -9.79 -14.06
CA ASN A 226 14.77 -10.71 -14.97
C ASN A 226 14.16 -11.94 -14.28
N ILE A 227 13.75 -11.80 -13.02
CA ILE A 227 13.00 -12.84 -12.29
C ILE A 227 11.52 -12.75 -12.63
N MET A 228 10.99 -11.54 -12.79
CA MET A 228 9.61 -11.30 -13.21
C MET A 228 9.54 -11.12 -14.73
N ASP A 229 8.71 -11.93 -15.39
CA ASP A 229 8.48 -11.79 -16.83
C ASP A 229 7.60 -10.56 -17.14
N ALA A 230 7.71 -10.05 -18.37
CA ALA A 230 7.01 -8.83 -18.80
C ALA A 230 5.48 -8.94 -18.75
N LYS A 231 4.92 -10.14 -18.88
CA LYS A 231 3.47 -10.35 -18.79
C LYS A 231 3.02 -10.22 -17.33
N THR A 232 3.76 -10.81 -16.40
CA THR A 232 3.49 -10.71 -14.96
C THR A 232 3.69 -9.28 -14.46
N SER A 233 4.74 -8.59 -14.90
CA SER A 233 5.01 -7.19 -14.54
C SER A 233 3.90 -6.22 -14.97
N LYS A 234 3.32 -6.45 -16.16
CA LYS A 234 2.26 -5.61 -16.72
C LYS A 234 0.85 -5.89 -16.16
N ALA A 235 0.62 -7.08 -15.61
CA ALA A 235 -0.69 -7.54 -15.14
C ALA A 235 -1.13 -6.81 -13.87
#